data_AF-A0AAV7MU19-F1
#
_entry.id   AF-A0AAV7MU19-F1
#
_cell.length_a   1.000
_cell.length_b   1.000
_cell.length_c   1.000
_cell.angle_alpha   90.00
_cell.angle_beta   90.00
_cell.angle_gamma   90.00
#
_symmetry.space_group_name_H-M   'P 1'
#
loop_
_entity.id
_entity.type
_entity.pdbx_description
1 polymer ?
#
loop_
_entity_poly.entity_id
_entity_poly.type
_entity_poly.pdbx_seq_one_letter_code
_entity_poly.pdbx_strand_id
1 'polypeptide(L)'
;MNVQMVCLADQYISQVNAMFPGIPYMMGQLQRHRVWLLGDSGYPNLSWLLTPVRNPWTRAEERYNEAYGRTRRVIERTIGLLKARFRCLHMTGGSLLYSPKKVCQIIIACSMLHNLALRRQVPFLQEDGPDGGVVAAVEPVDSDEDDTEDEDIDNRESVIQQYFQ
;
A
#
# COMPACT_ATOMS: atom_id res chain seq x y z
N MET A 1 7.91 6.96 9.16
CA MET A 1 8.68 5.83 8.60
C MET A 1 7.95 5.42 7.34
N ASN A 2 8.67 5.20 6.24
CA ASN A 2 8.01 4.92 4.96
C ASN A 2 8.26 3.46 4.60
N VAL A 3 7.19 2.76 4.25
CA VAL A 3 7.23 1.38 3.78
C VAL A 3 6.55 1.32 2.43
N GLN A 4 7.29 0.83 1.44
CA GLN A 4 6.79 0.54 0.10
C GLN A 4 6.76 -0.97 -0.07
N MET A 5 5.64 -1.50 -0.52
CA MET A 5 5.45 -2.94 -0.69
C MET A 5 4.77 -3.21 -2.02
N VAL A 6 5.29 -4.21 -2.73
CA VAL A 6 4.71 -4.75 -3.96
C VAL A 6 4.30 -6.18 -3.67
N CYS A 7 3.04 -6.50 -3.95
CA CYS A 7 2.50 -7.84 -3.79
C CYS A 7 1.76 -8.30 -5.04
N LEU A 8 1.70 -9.62 -5.22
CA LEU A 8 0.92 -10.27 -6.26
C LEU A 8 -0.50 -10.57 -5.78
N ALA A 9 -1.39 -10.95 -6.71
CA ALA A 9 -2.79 -11.26 -6.40
C ALA A 9 -2.96 -12.40 -5.36
N ASP A 10 -2.01 -13.34 -5.34
CA ASP A 10 -1.93 -14.46 -4.39
C ASP A 10 -1.35 -14.07 -3.01
N GLN A 11 -1.17 -12.77 -2.75
CA GLN A 11 -0.63 -12.22 -1.51
C GLN A 11 0.88 -12.46 -1.31
N TYR A 12 1.60 -12.95 -2.34
CA TYR A 12 3.05 -13.05 -2.32
C TYR A 12 3.69 -11.66 -2.43
N ILE A 13 4.55 -11.32 -1.47
CA ILE A 13 5.26 -10.03 -1.43
C ILE A 13 6.51 -10.14 -2.32
N SER A 14 6.49 -9.50 -3.48
CA SER A 14 7.61 -9.54 -4.43
C SER A 14 8.73 -8.56 -4.06
N GLN A 15 8.38 -7.40 -3.50
CA GLN A 15 9.33 -6.38 -3.09
C GLN A 15 8.84 -5.67 -1.83
N VAL A 16 9.76 -5.42 -0.89
CA VAL A 16 9.50 -4.61 0.30
C VAL A 16 10.69 -3.68 0.53
N ASN A 17 10.40 -2.40 0.76
CA ASN A 17 11.38 -1.38 1.09
C ASN A 17 10.88 -0.60 2.31
N ALA A 18 11.55 -0.72 3.44
CA ALA A 18 11.21 -0.01 4.67
C ALA A 18 12.41 0.86 5.09
N MET A 19 12.24 2.18 5.12
CA MET A 19 13.34 3.14 5.35
C MET A 19 13.00 4.22 6.37
N PHE A 20 14.03 4.68 7.07
CA PHE A 20 13.97 5.81 8.00
C PHE A 20 15.29 6.61 8.03
N PRO A 21 15.25 7.95 7.95
CA PRO A 21 14.09 8.80 7.65
C PRO A 21 13.62 8.56 6.21
N GLY A 22 12.31 8.63 5.97
CA GLY A 22 11.73 8.22 4.69
C GLY A 22 11.70 9.37 3.69
N ILE A 23 12.64 9.42 2.73
CA ILE A 23 12.56 10.14 1.44
C ILE A 23 13.45 9.39 0.39
N PRO A 24 13.33 9.61 -0.94
CA PRO A 24 12.88 8.61 -1.91
C PRO A 24 14.06 7.98 -2.67
N TYR A 25 14.66 6.92 -2.14
CA TYR A 25 15.68 6.13 -2.89
C TYR A 25 15.10 5.28 -4.04
N MET A 26 13.80 5.42 -4.35
CA MET A 26 13.18 4.77 -5.52
C MET A 26 12.91 5.72 -6.70
N MET A 27 13.43 6.96 -6.66
CA MET A 27 13.23 7.96 -7.72
C MET A 27 13.87 7.55 -9.06
N GLY A 28 14.94 6.74 -9.05
CA GLY A 28 15.70 6.38 -10.27
C GLY A 28 15.39 5.03 -10.92
N GLN A 29 14.76 4.08 -10.21
CA GLN A 29 14.59 2.71 -10.72
C GLN A 29 13.22 2.42 -11.34
N LEU A 30 12.14 3.11 -10.93
CA LEU A 30 10.80 2.89 -11.49
C LEU A 30 10.61 3.47 -12.89
N GLN A 31 11.29 4.58 -13.21
CA GLN A 31 11.19 5.21 -14.53
C GLN A 31 11.67 4.31 -15.68
N ARG A 32 12.54 3.32 -15.40
CA ARG A 32 13.07 2.41 -16.42
C ARG A 32 12.08 1.33 -16.90
N HIS A 33 11.00 1.05 -16.17
CA HIS A 33 10.15 -0.11 -16.45
C HIS A 33 8.68 0.22 -16.72
N ARG A 34 8.30 1.49 -16.93
CA ARG A 34 6.90 1.92 -17.08
C ARG A 34 6.00 1.37 -15.96
N VAL A 35 6.46 1.47 -14.72
CA VAL A 35 5.73 1.05 -13.53
C VAL A 35 5.36 2.29 -12.73
N TRP A 36 4.10 2.37 -12.29
CA TRP A 36 3.61 3.41 -11.39
C TRP A 36 3.42 2.84 -9.99
N LEU A 37 3.76 3.64 -8.98
CA LEU A 37 3.35 3.40 -7.60
C LEU A 37 1.91 3.88 -7.42
N LEU A 38 1.16 3.22 -6.54
CA LEU A 38 -0.18 3.65 -6.13
C LEU A 38 -0.08 4.31 -4.75
N GLY A 39 -0.50 5.57 -4.66
CA GLY A 39 -0.49 6.37 -3.44
C GLY A 39 -1.86 6.53 -2.79
N ASP A 40 -1.90 6.81 -1.49
CA ASP A 40 -3.13 7.30 -0.89
C ASP A 40 -3.57 8.66 -1.47
N SER A 41 -4.83 9.03 -1.26
CA SER A 41 -5.39 10.31 -1.70
C SER A 41 -4.71 11.54 -1.06
N GLY A 42 -3.94 11.33 0.01
CA GLY A 42 -3.12 12.37 0.67
C GLY A 42 -1.73 12.56 0.05
N TYR A 43 -1.35 11.77 -0.96
CA TYR A 43 -0.12 11.99 -1.72
C TYR A 43 -0.41 12.83 -2.98
N PRO A 44 0.57 13.63 -3.45
CA PRO A 44 0.46 14.28 -4.75
C PRO A 44 0.47 13.24 -5.87
N ASN A 45 -0.22 13.57 -6.97
CA ASN A 45 -0.14 12.78 -8.19
C ASN A 45 1.12 13.19 -8.96
N LEU A 46 2.00 12.23 -9.25
CA LEU A 46 3.30 12.49 -9.88
C LEU A 46 3.50 11.59 -11.11
N SER A 47 4.52 11.88 -11.91
CA SER A 47 4.93 11.07 -13.08
C SER A 47 5.17 9.56 -12.79
N TRP A 48 5.37 9.20 -11.53
CA TRP A 48 5.62 7.83 -11.06
C TRP A 48 4.69 7.38 -9.92
N LEU A 49 3.78 8.24 -9.45
CA LEU A 49 2.85 7.98 -8.35
C LEU A 49 1.44 8.35 -8.77
N LEU A 50 0.59 7.34 -8.92
CA LEU A 50 -0.82 7.53 -9.26
C LEU A 50 -1.65 7.55 -7.98
N THR A 51 -2.62 8.45 -7.92
CA THR A 51 -3.58 8.60 -6.81
C THR A 51 -5.02 8.55 -7.34
N PRO A 52 -6.01 8.17 -6.50
CA PRO A 52 -7.39 8.04 -6.97
C PRO A 52 -7.95 9.39 -7.42
N VAL A 53 -8.84 9.38 -8.42
CA VAL A 53 -9.58 10.58 -8.84
C VAL A 53 -10.68 10.84 -7.80
N ARG A 54 -10.65 12.00 -7.14
CA ARG A 54 -11.60 12.29 -6.03
C ARG A 54 -13.04 12.46 -6.52
N ASN A 55 -13.23 13.10 -7.67
CA ASN A 55 -14.55 13.39 -8.23
C ASN A 55 -14.60 12.99 -9.71
N PRO A 56 -14.74 11.69 -10.03
CA PRO A 56 -14.75 11.22 -11.40
C PRO A 56 -16.01 11.73 -12.13
N TRP A 57 -15.82 12.36 -13.28
CA TRP A 57 -16.91 12.86 -14.13
C TRP A 57 -17.11 12.02 -15.39
N THR A 58 -16.08 11.30 -15.81
CA THR A 58 -16.08 10.48 -17.02
C THR A 58 -16.11 8.99 -16.68
N ARG A 59 -16.66 8.18 -17.60
CA ARG A 59 -16.64 6.72 -17.48
C ARG A 59 -15.20 6.16 -17.41
N ALA A 60 -14.27 6.83 -18.06
CA ALA A 60 -12.84 6.51 -18.03
C ALA A 60 -12.26 6.63 -16.61
N GLU A 61 -12.54 7.75 -15.93
CA GLU A 61 -12.12 7.98 -14.54
C GLU A 61 -12.77 7.00 -13.56
N GLU A 62 -14.05 6.66 -13.76
CA GLU A 62 -14.73 5.63 -12.97
C GLU A 62 -14.02 4.28 -13.08
N ARG A 63 -13.69 3.85 -14.31
CA ARG A 63 -12.99 2.58 -14.56
C ARG A 63 -11.58 2.59 -14.00
N TYR A 64 -10.88 3.72 -14.11
CA TYR A 64 -9.59 3.91 -13.47
C TYR A 64 -9.71 3.72 -11.96
N ASN A 65 -10.63 4.40 -11.29
CA ASN A 65 -10.84 4.27 -9.85
C ASN A 65 -11.26 2.86 -9.44
N GLU A 66 -12.03 2.16 -10.27
CA GLU A 66 -12.38 0.77 -10.02
C GLU A 66 -11.15 -0.14 -10.06
N ALA A 67 -10.30 -0.02 -11.09
CA ALA A 67 -9.04 -0.77 -11.20
C ALA A 67 -8.06 -0.40 -10.08
N TYR A 68 -8.00 0.89 -9.74
CA TYR A 68 -7.24 1.42 -8.62
C TYR A 68 -7.65 0.76 -7.30
N GLY A 69 -8.96 0.76 -7.01
CA GLY A 69 -9.52 0.12 -5.83
C GLY A 69 -9.32 -1.40 -5.81
N ARG A 70 -9.45 -2.08 -6.95
CA ARG A 70 -9.14 -3.53 -7.06
C ARG A 70 -7.68 -3.81 -6.68
N THR A 71 -6.75 -3.00 -7.17
CA THR A 71 -5.32 -3.17 -6.88
C THR A 71 -5.02 -2.88 -5.41
N ARG A 72 -5.60 -1.82 -4.85
CA ARG A 72 -5.48 -1.48 -3.43
C ARG A 72 -5.98 -2.57 -2.49
N ARG A 73 -7.13 -3.17 -2.80
CA ARG A 73 -7.68 -4.26 -1.99
C ARG A 73 -6.71 -5.44 -1.86
N VAL A 74 -5.90 -5.72 -2.88
CA VAL A 74 -4.90 -6.80 -2.83
C VAL A 74 -3.79 -6.48 -1.83
N ILE A 75 -3.24 -5.27 -1.86
CA ILE A 75 -2.16 -4.87 -0.93
C ILE A 75 -2.69 -4.68 0.50
N GLU A 76 -3.88 -4.10 0.66
CA GLU A 76 -4.53 -3.93 1.96
C GLU A 76 -4.80 -5.30 2.62
N ARG A 77 -5.31 -6.27 1.84
CA ARG A 77 -5.47 -7.66 2.31
C ARG A 77 -4.12 -8.28 2.68
N THR A 78 -3.08 -8.08 1.87
CA THR A 78 -1.74 -8.63 2.14
C THR A 78 -1.19 -8.08 3.45
N ILE A 79 -1.31 -6.78 3.68
CA ILE A 79 -0.91 -6.12 4.93
C ILE A 79 -1.75 -6.62 6.11
N GLY A 80 -3.06 -6.80 5.94
CA GLY A 80 -3.94 -7.36 6.96
C GLY A 80 -3.50 -8.77 7.38
N LEU A 81 -3.22 -9.65 6.41
CA LEU A 81 -2.70 -11.00 6.67
C LEU A 81 -1.33 -10.98 7.34
N LEU A 82 -0.46 -10.04 6.94
CA LEU A 82 0.86 -9.88 7.54
C LEU A 82 0.75 -9.48 9.03
N LYS A 83 -0.14 -8.53 9.36
CA LYS A 83 -0.42 -8.11 10.74
C LYS A 83 -1.08 -9.20 11.57
N ALA A 84 -2.00 -9.97 10.97
CA ALA A 84 -2.64 -11.10 11.63
C ALA A 84 -1.61 -12.21 11.97
N ARG A 85 -0.69 -12.51 11.04
CA ARG A 85 0.37 -13.51 11.23
C ARG A 85 1.43 -13.07 12.23
N PHE A 86 1.81 -11.79 12.18
CA PHE A 86 2.82 -11.21 13.06
C PHE A 86 2.21 -10.10 13.90
N ARG A 87 1.62 -10.48 15.05
CA ARG A 87 0.93 -9.54 15.95
C ARG A 87 1.83 -8.40 16.43
N CYS A 88 3.15 -8.54 16.41
CA CYS A 88 4.08 -7.44 16.68
C CYS A 88 3.98 -6.27 15.67
N LEU A 89 3.36 -6.49 14.50
CA LEU A 89 3.01 -5.45 13.53
C LEU A 89 1.59 -4.90 13.72
N HIS A 90 0.79 -5.53 14.58
CA HIS A 90 -0.57 -5.12 14.90
C HIS A 90 -0.58 -4.34 16.22
N MET A 91 -1.48 -3.36 16.33
CA MET A 91 -1.53 -2.48 17.51
C MET A 91 -1.85 -3.27 18.80
N THR A 92 -2.60 -4.36 18.69
CA THR A 92 -2.93 -5.25 19.83
C THR A 92 -1.76 -6.12 20.30
N GLY A 93 -0.71 -6.31 19.50
CA GLY A 93 0.52 -6.95 19.93
C GLY A 93 1.50 -6.00 20.61
N GLY A 94 1.09 -4.74 20.84
CA GLY A 94 1.90 -3.66 21.37
C GLY A 94 2.60 -2.85 20.26
N SER A 95 2.82 -1.56 20.51
CA SER A 95 3.67 -0.74 19.64
C SER A 95 5.10 -1.28 19.64
N LEU A 96 5.74 -1.35 18.48
CA LEU A 96 7.16 -1.71 18.39
C LEU A 96 8.01 -0.61 19.03
N LEU A 97 8.38 -0.81 20.30
CA LEU A 97 9.25 0.08 21.09
C LEU A 97 10.74 -0.08 20.70
N TYR A 98 11.01 -0.08 19.39
CA TYR A 98 12.36 -0.19 18.84
C TYR A 98 12.72 1.07 18.07
N SER A 99 14.02 1.25 17.82
CA SER A 99 14.47 2.32 16.93
C SER A 99 13.83 2.13 15.54
N PRO A 100 13.52 3.22 14.80
CA PRO A 100 12.89 3.11 13.49
C PRO A 100 13.65 2.19 12.52
N LYS A 101 14.99 2.23 12.54
CA LYS A 101 15.84 1.31 11.75
C LYS A 101 15.58 -0.16 12.07
N LYS A 102 15.40 -0.49 13.36
CA LYS A 102 15.11 -1.85 13.80
C LYS A 102 13.68 -2.26 13.41
N VAL A 103 12.73 -1.35 13.48
CA VAL A 103 11.36 -1.60 12.98
C VAL A 103 11.36 -1.89 11.48
N CYS A 104 12.12 -1.16 10.67
CA CYS A 104 12.27 -1.48 9.25
C CYS A 104 12.78 -2.92 9.02
N GLN A 105 13.78 -3.35 9.79
CA GLN A 105 14.30 -4.73 9.72
C GLN A 105 13.23 -5.76 10.12
N ILE A 106 12.42 -5.47 11.14
CA ILE A 106 11.32 -6.34 11.57
C ILE A 106 10.30 -6.49 10.44
N ILE A 107 9.90 -5.39 9.79
CA ILE A 107 8.94 -5.40 8.68
C ILE A 107 9.46 -6.24 7.50
N ILE A 108 10.74 -6.08 7.15
CA ILE A 108 11.38 -6.89 6.10
C ILE A 108 11.39 -8.37 6.48
N ALA A 109 11.80 -8.70 7.71
CA ALA A 109 11.83 -10.08 8.19
C ALA A 109 10.43 -10.72 8.19
N CYS A 110 9.42 -10.03 8.70
CA CYS A 110 8.03 -10.48 8.67
C CYS A 110 7.54 -10.73 7.23
N SER A 111 7.87 -9.85 6.29
CA SER A 111 7.50 -10.01 4.88
C SER A 111 8.11 -11.27 4.26
N MET A 112 9.40 -11.55 4.55
CA MET A 112 10.07 -12.78 4.09
C MET A 112 9.46 -14.03 4.71
N LEU A 113 9.17 -14.00 6.02
CA LEU A 113 8.57 -15.12 6.73
C LEU A 113 7.13 -15.38 6.28
N HIS A 114 6.36 -14.34 5.97
CA HIS A 114 5.02 -14.46 5.37
C HIS A 114 5.07 -15.23 4.05
N ASN A 115 5.97 -14.85 3.14
CA ASN A 115 6.16 -15.55 1.87
C ASN A 115 6.57 -17.01 2.06
N LEU A 116 7.47 -17.28 3.01
CA LEU A 116 7.85 -18.65 3.34
C LEU A 116 6.63 -19.45 3.84
N ALA A 117 5.82 -18.83 4.70
CA ALA A 117 4.63 -19.45 5.25
C ALA A 117 3.55 -19.73 4.19
N LEU A 118 3.36 -18.81 3.23
CA LEU A 118 2.50 -19.04 2.05
C LEU A 118 2.97 -20.25 1.25
N ARG A 119 4.28 -20.32 0.93
CA ARG A 119 4.86 -21.45 0.18
C ARG A 119 4.73 -22.79 0.91
N ARG A 120 4.75 -22.76 2.24
CA ARG A 120 4.60 -23.94 3.10
C ARG A 120 3.14 -24.21 3.49
N GLN A 121 2.19 -23.43 2.98
CA GLN A 121 0.76 -23.53 3.27
C GLN A 121 0.47 -23.53 4.79
N VAL A 122 1.24 -22.75 5.55
CA VAL A 122 1.05 -22.65 7.01
C VAL A 122 -0.25 -21.90 7.28
N PRO A 123 -1.22 -22.52 7.97
CA PRO A 123 -2.51 -21.89 8.25
C PRO A 123 -2.31 -20.62 9.08
N PHE A 124 -3.24 -19.67 8.92
CA PHE A 124 -3.35 -18.58 9.87
C PHE A 124 -3.92 -19.13 11.16
N LEU A 125 -3.36 -18.71 12.30
CA LEU A 125 -3.94 -19.05 13.59
C LEU A 125 -5.32 -18.39 13.66
N GLN A 126 -6.37 -19.20 13.73
CA GLN A 126 -7.75 -18.74 13.89
C GLN A 126 -7.88 -18.18 15.32
N GLU A 127 -8.22 -16.90 15.46
CA GLU A 127 -8.53 -16.33 16.77
C GLU A 127 -9.99 -16.71 17.10
N ASP A 128 -10.19 -17.77 17.91
CA ASP A 128 -11.49 -18.09 18.53
C ASP A 128 -11.77 -17.13 19.71
N GLY A 129 -11.86 -15.82 19.42
CA GLY A 129 -12.23 -14.79 20.37
C GLY A 129 -13.48 -14.03 19.89
N PRO A 130 -14.28 -13.43 20.80
CA PRO A 130 -15.52 -12.73 20.44
C PRO A 130 -15.29 -11.44 19.63
N ASP A 131 -14.03 -11.13 19.30
CA ASP A 131 -13.60 -9.99 18.49
C ASP A 131 -13.17 -10.41 17.06
N GLY A 132 -13.71 -11.56 16.62
CA GLY A 132 -13.47 -12.16 15.32
C GLY A 132 -13.84 -11.22 14.18
N GLY A 133 -12.83 -10.54 13.64
CA GLY A 133 -12.88 -9.91 12.34
C GLY A 133 -13.64 -8.58 12.32
N VAL A 134 -13.24 -7.61 13.14
CA VAL A 134 -13.33 -6.23 12.65
C VAL A 134 -12.33 -6.06 11.53
N VAL A 135 -12.80 -6.24 10.28
CA VAL A 135 -12.40 -5.32 9.22
C VAL A 135 -12.61 -3.94 9.81
N ALA A 136 -11.53 -3.32 10.32
CA ALA A 136 -11.61 -2.01 10.90
C ALA A 136 -12.32 -1.13 9.86
N ALA A 137 -13.48 -0.62 10.24
CA ALA A 137 -14.16 0.41 9.49
C ALA A 137 -13.11 1.46 9.16
N VAL A 138 -13.08 1.88 7.90
CA VAL A 138 -12.20 2.94 7.43
C VAL A 138 -12.56 4.18 8.24
N GLU A 139 -11.72 4.51 9.23
CA GLU A 139 -11.81 5.80 9.91
C GLU A 139 -11.65 6.88 8.84
N PRO A 140 -12.55 7.87 8.77
CA PRO A 140 -12.39 8.98 7.86
C PRO A 140 -11.13 9.74 8.27
N VAL A 141 -10.13 9.76 7.39
CA VAL A 141 -8.94 10.60 7.60
C VAL A 141 -9.36 12.02 7.27
N ASP A 142 -9.39 12.87 8.30
CA ASP A 142 -9.59 14.31 8.15
C ASP A 142 -8.60 14.85 7.12
N SER A 143 -9.14 15.40 6.05
CA SER A 143 -8.37 16.06 5.00
C SER A 143 -8.01 17.45 5.46
N ASP A 144 -6.82 17.60 6.06
CA ASP A 144 -6.21 18.92 6.16
C ASP A 144 -5.78 19.35 4.75
N GLU A 145 -6.37 20.46 4.33
CA GLU A 145 -6.09 21.16 3.08
C GLU A 145 -4.64 21.67 3.10
N ASP A 146 -3.84 21.23 2.14
CA ASP A 146 -2.62 21.94 1.77
C ASP A 146 -2.60 22.07 0.25
N ASP A 147 -2.96 23.27 -0.21
CA ASP A 147 -2.89 23.69 -1.60
C ASP A 147 -1.41 23.79 -1.99
N THR A 148 -0.92 22.77 -2.67
CA THR A 148 0.31 22.86 -3.47
C THR A 148 -0.04 22.59 -4.92
N GLU A 149 -0.33 23.68 -5.63
CA GLU A 149 -0.28 23.76 -7.08
C GLU A 149 1.14 23.46 -7.55
N ASP A 150 1.43 22.30 -8.14
CA ASP A 150 2.71 22.07 -8.85
C ASP A 150 2.57 20.99 -9.97
N GLU A 151 2.38 21.52 -11.19
CA GLU A 151 2.94 21.15 -12.52
C GLU A 151 3.08 19.71 -13.07
N ASP A 152 2.55 18.64 -12.46
CA ASP A 152 2.69 17.26 -13.01
C ASP A 152 1.35 16.52 -13.31
N ILE A 153 0.29 17.29 -13.61
CA ILE A 153 -1.09 16.81 -13.87
C ILE A 153 -1.17 15.84 -15.09
N ASP A 154 -0.23 15.93 -16.02
CA ASP A 154 -0.34 15.31 -17.36
C ASP A 154 -0.27 13.77 -17.35
N ASN A 155 0.37 13.15 -16.35
CA ASN A 155 0.60 11.69 -16.36
C ASN A 155 -0.66 10.87 -16.05
N ARG A 156 -1.49 11.29 -15.09
CA ARG A 156 -2.67 10.50 -14.70
C ARG A 156 -3.75 10.56 -15.76
N GLU A 157 -4.03 11.74 -16.30
CA GLU A 157 -5.01 11.91 -17.37
C GLU A 157 -4.58 11.14 -18.63
N SER A 158 -3.29 11.21 -19.00
CA SER A 158 -2.73 10.43 -20.10
C SER A 158 -2.93 8.92 -19.88
N VAL A 159 -2.65 8.40 -18.67
CA VAL A 159 -2.90 6.99 -18.32
C VAL A 159 -4.38 6.64 -18.40
N ILE A 160 -5.26 7.50 -17.89
CA ILE A 160 -6.72 7.27 -17.93
C ILE A 160 -7.19 7.18 -19.39
N GLN A 161 -6.83 8.15 -20.22
CA GLN A 161 -7.23 8.18 -21.63
C GLN A 161 -6.64 7.02 -22.45
N GLN A 162 -5.40 6.62 -22.14
CA GLN A 162 -4.71 5.57 -22.87
C GLN A 162 -5.24 4.16 -22.53
N TYR A 163 -5.57 3.89 -21.27
CA TYR A 163 -5.87 2.53 -20.81
C TYR A 163 -7.33 2.29 -20.39
N PHE A 164 -8.13 3.35 -20.20
CA PHE A 164 -9.48 3.26 -19.66
C PHE A 164 -10.49 4.01 -20.57
N GLN A 165 -10.86 3.42 -21.71
CA GLN A 165 -11.90 3.94 -22.63
C GLN A 165 -13.29 3.41 -22.30
#